data_AF-A0A2E0IZF4-F1
#
_entry.id   AF-A0A2E0IZF4-F1
#
_cell.length_a   1.000
_cell.length_b   1.000
_cell.length_c   1.000
_cell.angle_alpha   90.00
_cell.angle_beta   90.00
_cell.angle_gamma   90.00
#
_symmetry.space_group_name_H-M   'P 1'
#
loop_
_entity.id
_entity.type
_entity.pdbx_description
1 polymer ?
#
loop_
_entity_poly.entity_id
_entity_poly.type
_entity_poly.pdbx_seq_one_letter_code
_entity_poly.pdbx_strand_id
1 'polypeptide(L)' 'MINFRADDELDARLTRLAQLTGRTKTFYVRQAVESQIEDLEDIYLADQVMDRVNSGREAVHDLSEIERDLGLAD' A
#
# COMPACT_ATOMS: atom_id res chain seq x y z
N MET A 1 2.86 20.15 -8.38
CA MET A 1 1.38 20.28 -8.39
C MET A 1 0.85 19.31 -9.41
N ILE A 2 0.03 18.34 -9.01
CA ILE A 2 -0.58 17.35 -9.91
C ILE A 2 -1.97 17.85 -10.29
N ASN A 3 -2.31 17.82 -11.58
CA ASN A 3 -3.67 18.07 -12.05
C ASN A 3 -4.36 16.73 -12.29
N PHE A 4 -5.46 16.48 -11.59
CA PHE A 4 -6.21 15.23 -11.63
C PHE A 4 -7.50 15.43 -12.43
N ARG A 5 -7.68 14.64 -13.50
CA ARG A 5 -8.91 14.64 -14.31
C ARG A 5 -9.70 13.38 -13.99
N ALA A 6 -10.84 13.57 -13.33
CA ALA A 6 -11.85 12.52 -13.14
C ALA A 6 -12.74 12.41 -14.39
N ASP A 7 -13.28 11.23 -14.64
CA ASP A 7 -14.45 11.08 -15.49
C ASP A 7 -15.71 11.61 -14.77
N ASP A 8 -16.82 11.70 -15.51
CA ASP A 8 -18.07 12.28 -14.99
C ASP A 8 -18.63 11.49 -13.80
N GLU A 9 -18.47 10.16 -13.80
CA GLU A 9 -18.96 9.30 -12.73
C GLU A 9 -18.18 9.53 -11.43
N LEU A 10 -16.84 9.52 -11.52
CA LEU A 10 -15.98 9.74 -10.37
C LEU A 10 -16.13 11.16 -9.83
N ASP A 11 -16.26 12.16 -10.69
CA ASP A 11 -16.51 13.54 -10.25
C ASP A 11 -17.83 13.66 -9.50
N ALA A 12 -18.91 13.03 -10.00
CA ALA A 12 -20.21 13.02 -9.33
C ALA A 12 -20.12 12.34 -7.95
N ARG A 13 -19.41 11.21 -7.84
CA ARG A 13 -19.18 10.50 -6.57
C ARG A 13 -18.39 11.35 -5.58
N LEU A 14 -17.29 11.98 -6.02
CA LEU A 14 -16.50 12.89 -5.20
C LEU A 14 -17.28 14.13 -4.77
N THR A 15 -18.12 14.68 -5.65
CA THR A 15 -19.03 15.80 -5.34
C THR A 15 -19.99 15.43 -4.22
N ARG A 16 -20.68 14.29 -4.36
CA ARG A 16 -21.64 13.81 -3.36
C ARG A 16 -20.96 13.59 -2.02
N LEU A 17 -19.79 12.95 -2.02
CA LEU A 17 -19.05 12.68 -0.78
C LEU A 17 -18.60 13.97 -0.09
N ALA A 18 -18.06 14.92 -0.84
CA ALA A 18 -17.69 16.24 -0.36
C ALA A 18 -18.87 16.98 0.30
N GLN A 19 -20.05 16.96 -0.34
CA GLN A 19 -21.26 17.59 0.19
C GLN A 19 -21.74 16.94 1.50
N LEU A 20 -21.70 15.61 1.57
CA LEU A 20 -22.18 14.86 2.74
C LEU A 20 -21.31 15.07 3.99
N THR A 21 -20.02 15.33 3.80
CA THR A 21 -19.04 15.37 4.91
C THR A 21 -18.50 16.77 5.19
N GLY A 22 -18.81 17.75 4.34
CA GLY A 22 -18.25 19.11 4.43
C GLY A 22 -16.76 19.19 4.08
N ARG A 23 -16.19 18.19 3.41
CA ARG A 23 -14.79 18.17 2.95
C ARG A 23 -14.69 18.49 1.47
N THR A 24 -13.50 18.83 0.99
CA THR A 24 -13.26 19.10 -0.44
C THR A 24 -13.04 17.80 -1.22
N LYS A 25 -13.30 17.81 -2.53
CA LYS A 25 -12.93 16.68 -3.42
C LYS A 25 -11.43 16.36 -3.31
N THR A 26 -10.59 17.39 -3.26
CA THR A 26 -9.13 17.27 -3.14
C THR A 26 -8.70 16.54 -1.87
N PHE A 27 -9.43 16.70 -0.76
CA PHE A 27 -9.16 15.93 0.46
C PHE A 27 -9.27 14.43 0.20
N TYR A 28 -10.35 13.99 -0.46
CA TYR A 28 -10.58 12.57 -0.77
C TYR A 28 -9.61 12.01 -1.80
N VAL A 29 -9.31 12.78 -2.84
CA VAL A 29 -8.29 12.37 -3.83
C VAL A 29 -6.94 12.18 -3.14
N ARG A 30 -6.55 13.11 -2.26
CA ARG A 30 -5.31 12.99 -1.50
C ARG A 30 -5.31 11.73 -0.62
N GLN A 31 -6.37 11.54 0.17
CA GLN A 31 -6.46 10.39 1.06
C GLN A 31 -6.39 9.05 0.29
N ALA A 32 -7.05 8.97 -0.88
CA ALA A 32 -6.98 7.78 -1.71
C ALA A 32 -5.58 7.53 -2.28
N VAL A 33 -4.87 8.59 -2.69
CA VAL A 33 -3.48 8.47 -3.17
C VAL A 33 -2.55 8.08 -2.03
N GLU A 34 -2.67 8.68 -0.84
CA GLU A 34 -1.87 8.35 0.33
C GLU A 34 -2.03 6.87 0.69
N SER A 35 -3.27 6.38 0.80
CA SER A 35 -3.54 4.96 1.07
C SER A 35 -3.00 4.03 -0.02
N GLN A 36 -3.09 4.42 -1.29
CA GLN A 36 -2.60 3.58 -2.39
C GLN A 36 -1.08 3.54 -2.47
N ILE A 37 -0.40 4.61 -2.06
CA ILE A 37 1.06 4.66 -2.01
C ILE A 37 1.56 3.66 -0.98
N GLU A 38 0.96 3.60 0.21
CA GLU A 38 1.32 2.62 1.23
C GLU A 38 1.26 1.18 0.67
N ASP A 39 0.15 0.81 0.03
CA ASP A 39 0.01 -0.51 -0.60
C ASP A 39 1.05 -0.78 -1.70
N LEU A 40 1.37 0.24 -2.52
CA LEU A 40 2.34 0.11 -3.61
C LEU A 40 3.77 -0.03 -3.07
N GLU A 41 4.10 0.71 -2.01
CA GLU A 41 5.40 0.62 -1.35
C GLU A 41 5.58 -0.76 -0.73
N ASP A 42 4.57 -1.31 -0.05
CA ASP A 42 4.60 -2.66 0.52
C ASP A 42 4.84 -3.73 -0.56
N ILE A 43 4.09 -3.68 -1.67
CA ILE A 43 4.28 -4.63 -2.79
C ILE A 43 5.68 -4.50 -3.38
N TYR A 44 6.12 -3.27 -3.66
CA TYR A 44 7.40 -3.05 -4.32
C TYR A 44 8.57 -3.47 -3.44
N LEU A 45 8.50 -3.23 -2.13
CA LEU A 45 9.50 -3.69 -1.18
C LEU A 45 9.53 -5.21 -1.08
N ALA A 46 8.36 -5.86 -1.05
CA ALA A 46 8.26 -7.32 -1.05
C ALA A 46 8.84 -7.96 -2.32
N ASP A 47 8.51 -7.42 -3.49
CA ASP A 47 9.06 -7.88 -4.77
C ASP A 47 10.59 -7.73 -4.82
N GLN A 48 11.11 -6.59 -4.34
CA GLN A 48 12.56 -6.40 -4.24
C GLN A 48 13.24 -7.41 -3.31
N VAL A 49 12.61 -7.76 -2.18
CA VAL A 49 13.11 -8.81 -1.28
C VAL A 49 13.12 -10.15 -2.03
N MET A 50 12.03 -10.49 -2.72
CA MET A 50 11.93 -11.73 -3.49
C MET A 50 12.98 -11.83 -4.59
N ASP A 51 13.28 -10.75 -5.30
CA ASP A 51 14.36 -10.71 -6.28
C ASP A 51 15.73 -10.99 -5.64
N ARG A 52 15.98 -10.48 -4.43
CA ARG A 52 17.22 -10.77 -3.68
C ARG A 52 17.26 -12.21 -3.18
N VAL A 53 16.14 -12.77 -2.72
CA VAL A 53 16.03 -14.20 -2.36
C VAL A 53 16.34 -15.07 -3.58
N ASN A 54 15.68 -14.82 -4.71
CA ASN A 54 15.87 -15.58 -5.95
C ASN A 54 17.29 -15.47 -6.51
N SER A 55 17.95 -14.33 -6.31
CA SER A 55 19.35 -14.13 -6.71
C SER A 55 20.38 -14.57 -5.66
N GLY A 56 19.94 -15.13 -4.53
CA GLY A 56 20.80 -15.61 -3.44
C GLY A 56 21.53 -14.50 -2.68
N ARG A 57 21.01 -13.26 -2.74
CA ARG A 57 21.56 -12.06 -2.08
C ARG A 57 20.82 -11.69 -0.80
N GLU A 58 19.75 -12.40 -0.48
CA GLU A 58 19.01 -12.26 0.79
C GLU A 58 19.29 -13.47 1.67
N ALA A 59 19.49 -13.24 2.97
CA ALA A 59 19.62 -14.34 3.92
C ALA A 59 18.23 -15.00 4.10
N VAL A 60 18.19 -16.33 4.04
CA VAL A 60 16.98 -17.12 4.27
C VAL A 60 17.26 -18.06 5.42
N HIS A 61 16.31 -18.19 6.34
CA HIS A 61 16.39 -19.03 7.52
C HIS A 61 15.33 -20.13 7.43
N ASP A 62 15.63 -21.29 8.01
CA ASP A 62 14.65 -22.35 8.14
C ASP A 62 13.59 -21.95 9.18
N LEU A 63 12.32 -22.20 8.88
CA LEU A 63 11.22 -21.82 9.78
C LEU A 63 11.38 -22.45 11.16
N SER A 64 11.81 -23.72 11.23
CA SER A 64 11.98 -24.43 12.50
C SER A 64 13.11 -23.83 13.35
N GLU A 65 14.11 -23.21 12.72
CA GLU A 65 15.19 -22.52 13.43
C GLU A 65 14.68 -21.24 14.09
N ILE A 66 13.94 -20.43 13.33
CA ILE A 66 13.36 -19.18 13.84
C ILE A 66 12.32 -19.45 14.92
N GLU A 67 11.48 -20.48 14.77
CA GLU A 67 10.49 -20.85 15.79
C GLU A 67 11.16 -21.24 17.12
N ARG A 68 12.28 -21.97 17.08
CA ARG A 68 13.07 -22.29 18.28
C ARG A 68 13.67 -21.03 18.91
N ASP A 69 14.29 -20.17 18.10
CA ASP A 69 14.96 -18.96 18.57
C ASP A 69 13.98 -17.96 19.21
N LEU A 70 12.74 -17.90 18.69
CA LEU A 70 11.67 -17.05 19.22
C LEU A 70 10.88 -17.70 20.38
N GLY A 71 11.14 -18.96 20.71
CA GLY A 71 10.39 -19.71 21.73
C GLY A 71 8.93 -19.97 21.33
N LEU A 72 8.68 -20.06 20.01
CA LEU A 72 7.37 -20.35 19.41
C LEU A 72 7.26 -21.81 18.93
N ALA A 73 8.32 -22.61 19.09
CA ALA A 73 8.29 -24.03 18.78
C ALA A 73 7.35 -24.78 19.74
N ASP A 74 6.45 -25.60 19.17
CA ASP A 74 5.54 -26.49 19.89
C ASP A 74 6.26 -27.56 20.74
#